data_AF-A0A5J5LZT0-F1
#
_entry.id   AF-A0A5J5LZT0-F1
#
_cell.length_a   1.000
_cell.length_b   1.000
_cell.length_c   1.000
_cell.angle_alpha   90.00
_cell.angle_beta   90.00
_cell.angle_gamma   90.00
#
_symmetry.space_group_name_H-M   'P 1'
#
loop_
_entity.id
_entity.type
_entity.pdbx_description
1 polymer ?
#
loop_
_entity_poly.entity_id
_entity_poly.type
_entity_poly.pdbx_seq_one_letter_code
_entity_poly.pdbx_strand_id
1 'polypeptide(L)' 'MNFENLIFSSHAIRQMFFMRINDREVRQAIAYGEIIEENLENTTFPSYLILDFVGGRALHVYEKFYS' A
#
# COMPACT_ATOMS: atom_id res chain seq x y z
N MET A 1 5.40 4.40 -11.62
CA MET A 1 4.17 3.59 -11.70
C MET A 1 2.98 4.52 -11.76
N ASN A 2 1.98 4.25 -12.60
CA ASN A 2 0.78 5.07 -12.72
C ASN A 2 -0.32 4.51 -11.79
N PHE A 3 -0.69 5.26 -10.75
CA PHE A 3 -1.57 4.81 -9.65
C PHE A 3 -2.97 5.47 -9.70
N GLU A 4 -3.42 5.87 -10.89
CA GLU A 4 -4.71 6.54 -11.06
C GLU A 4 -5.90 5.68 -10.61
N ASN A 5 -5.77 4.35 -10.59
CA ASN A 5 -6.83 3.40 -10.20
C ASN A 5 -6.54 2.65 -8.89
N LEU A 6 -6.13 3.35 -7.82
CA LEU A 6 -5.98 2.74 -6.50
C LEU A 6 -7.35 2.43 -5.87
N ILE A 7 -7.62 1.15 -5.58
CA ILE A 7 -8.83 0.69 -4.88
C ILE A 7 -8.45 0.13 -3.51
N PHE A 8 -9.13 0.60 -2.46
CA PHE A 8 -8.90 0.13 -1.10
C PHE A 8 -9.81 -1.06 -0.76
N SER A 9 -9.21 -2.15 -0.31
CA SER A 9 -9.97 -3.26 0.28
C SER A 9 -10.67 -2.82 1.57
N SER A 10 -11.74 -3.52 1.98
CA SER A 10 -12.39 -3.28 3.28
C SER A 10 -11.42 -3.42 4.46
N HIS A 11 -10.40 -4.29 4.33
CA HIS A 11 -9.34 -4.40 5.32
C HIS A 11 -8.49 -3.13 5.38
N ALA A 12 -8.08 -2.60 4.23
CA ALA A 12 -7.30 -1.37 4.14
C ALA A 12 -8.07 -0.17 4.71
N ILE A 13 -9.34 0.02 4.32
CA ILE A 13 -10.19 1.10 4.86
C ILE A 13 -10.28 1.03 6.38
N ARG A 14 -10.44 -0.19 6.94
CA ARG A 14 -10.49 -0.39 8.39
C ARG A 14 -9.16 -0.02 9.07
N GLN A 15 -8.02 -0.43 8.51
CA GLN A 15 -6.71 -0.05 9.04
C GLN A 15 -6.49 1.46 8.96
N MET A 16 -6.87 2.09 7.84
CA MET A 16 -6.77 3.53 7.66
C MET A 16 -7.53 4.29 8.74
N PHE A 17 -8.75 3.86 9.04
CA PHE A 17 -9.56 4.43 10.13
C PHE A 17 -8.87 4.29 11.50
N PHE A 18 -8.39 3.09 11.86
CA PHE A 18 -7.76 2.86 13.17
C PHE A 18 -6.43 3.60 13.35
N MET A 19 -5.61 3.67 12.30
CA MET A 19 -4.32 4.34 12.35
C MET A 19 -4.42 5.86 12.13
N ARG A 20 -5.63 6.35 11.80
CA ARG A 20 -5.90 7.75 11.45
C ARG A 20 -5.01 8.22 10.31
N ILE A 21 -4.96 7.42 9.24
CA ILE A 21 -4.27 7.77 7.99
C ILE A 21 -5.29 7.96 6.87
N ASN A 22 -4.99 8.84 5.93
CA ASN A 22 -5.83 9.13 4.77
C ASN A 22 -5.26 8.52 3.47
N ASP A 23 -6.00 8.65 2.38
CA ASP A 23 -5.63 8.11 1.07
C ASP A 23 -4.36 8.76 0.51
N ARG A 24 -4.12 10.05 0.79
CA ARG A 24 -2.90 10.76 0.37
C ARG A 24 -1.66 10.15 1.00
N GLU A 25 -1.72 9.80 2.29
CA GLU A 25 -0.60 9.15 2.99
C GLU A 25 -0.31 7.77 2.39
N VAL A 26 -1.35 6.99 2.07
CA VAL A 26 -1.15 5.68 1.42
C VAL A 26 -0.58 5.83 0.00
N ARG A 27 -1.09 6.79 -0.78
CA ARG A 27 -0.56 7.08 -2.13
C ARG A 27 0.89 7.55 -2.09
N GLN A 28 1.29 8.31 -1.07
CA GLN A 28 2.68 8.68 -0.86
C GLN A 28 3.54 7.44 -0.62
N ALA A 29 3.12 6.57 0.30
CA ALA A 29 3.86 5.35 0.61
C ALA A 29 4.02 4.46 -0.61
N ILE A 30 2.97 4.29 -1.42
CA ILE A 30 3.04 3.52 -2.68
C ILE A 30 3.97 4.19 -3.71
N ALA A 31 4.01 5.52 -3.78
CA ALA A 31 4.81 6.23 -4.76
C ALA A 31 6.30 6.34 -4.42
N TYR A 32 6.64 6.43 -3.12
CA TYR A 32 7.99 6.77 -2.65
C TYR A 32 8.57 5.79 -1.63
N GLY A 33 7.77 4.88 -1.10
CA GLY A 33 8.20 3.91 -0.11
C GLY A 33 9.14 2.86 -0.69
N GLU A 34 9.87 2.21 0.21
CA GLU A 34 10.76 1.09 -0.09
C GLU A 34 9.94 -0.20 -0.18
N ILE A 35 10.14 -0.97 -1.26
CA ILE A 35 9.60 -2.33 -1.34
C ILE A 35 10.46 -3.22 -0.46
N ILE A 36 9.88 -3.73 0.62
CA ILE A 36 10.58 -4.59 1.59
C ILE A 36 10.25 -6.07 1.41
N GLU A 37 9.22 -6.40 0.64
CA GLU A 37 8.91 -7.77 0.22
C GLU A 37 8.23 -7.78 -1.16
N GLU A 38 8.69 -8.68 -2.03
CA GLU A 38 8.13 -8.89 -3.38
C GLU A 38 7.57 -10.30 -3.50
N ASN A 39 6.29 -10.42 -3.88
CA ASN A 39 5.60 -11.69 -4.11
C ASN A 39 5.01 -11.72 -5.53
N LEU A 40 5.89 -11.66 -6.52
CA LEU A 40 5.51 -11.56 -7.94
C LEU A 40 5.03 -12.89 -8.55
N GLU A 41 5.51 -14.02 -8.02
CA GLU A 41 5.15 -15.36 -8.51
C GLU A 41 3.84 -15.90 -7.92
N ASN A 42 3.15 -15.12 -7.09
CA ASN A 42 1.90 -15.54 -6.49
C ASN A 42 0.83 -15.76 -7.57
N THR A 43 0.40 -17.02 -7.73
CA THR A 43 -0.54 -17.45 -8.76
C THR A 43 -1.94 -16.86 -8.63
N THR A 44 -2.28 -16.27 -7.49
CA THR A 44 -3.58 -15.62 -7.28
C THR A 44 -3.50 -14.14 -7.60
N PHE A 45 -2.57 -13.39 -6.99
CA PHE A 45 -2.33 -11.98 -7.29
C PHE A 45 -0.88 -11.60 -6.93
N PRO A 46 -0.07 -11.07 -7.87
CA PRO A 46 1.22 -10.47 -7.56
C PRO A 46 1.07 -9.36 -6.52
N SER A 47 2.06 -9.17 -5.65
CA SER A 47 1.97 -8.17 -4.58
C SER A 47 3.32 -7.62 -4.11
N TYR A 48 3.27 -6.44 -3.51
CA TYR A 48 4.37 -5.81 -2.79
C TYR A 48 3.96 -5.51 -1.34
N LEU A 49 4.94 -5.63 -0.43
CA LEU A 49 4.92 -4.98 0.87
C LEU A 49 5.84 -3.76 0.81
N ILE A 50 5.27 -2.58 1.05
CA ILE A 50 5.93 -1.30 0.92
C ILE A 50 6.02 -0.63 2.30
N LEU A 51 7.18 -0.10 2.65
CA LEU A 51 7.41 0.68 3.86
C LEU A 51 7.73 2.14 3.49
N ASP A 52 7.01 3.08 4.09
CA ASP A 52 7.37 4.49 4.06
C ASP A 52 7.26 5.11 5.47
N PHE A 53 7.89 6.26 5.67
CA PHE A 53 7.78 7.07 6.88
C PHE A 53 6.97 8.33 6.58
N VAL A 54 5.65 8.25 6.72
CA VAL A 54 4.73 9.35 6.44
C VAL A 54 4.44 10.13 7.73
N GLY A 55 4.73 11.43 7.72
CA GLY A 55 4.52 12.29 8.89
C GLY A 55 5.28 11.83 10.14
N GLY A 56 6.47 11.24 9.97
CA GLY A 56 7.31 10.72 11.05
C GLY A 56 6.85 9.38 11.64
N ARG A 57 5.90 8.69 11.02
CA ARG A 57 5.38 7.39 11.45
C ARG A 57 5.62 6.35 10.36
N ALA A 58 6.07 5.16 10.75
CA ALA A 58 6.18 4.04 9.83
C ALA A 58 4.78 3.59 9.35
N LEU A 59 4.64 3.43 8.04
CA LEU A 59 3.44 2.93 7.38
C LEU A 59 3.82 1.75 6.49
N HIS A 60 3.24 0.60 6.77
CA HIS A 60 3.33 -0.57 5.90
C HIS A 60 2.08 -0.65 5.02
N VAL A 61 2.29 -0.71 3.71
CA VAL A 61 1.23 -0.85 2.71
C VAL A 61 1.41 -2.16 1.97
N TYR A 62 0.35 -2.96 1.94
CA TYR A 62 0.30 -4.18 1.15
C TYR A 62 -0.51 -3.92 -0.12
N GLU A 63 0.17 -3.92 -1.27
CA GLU A 63 -0.41 -3.65 -2.59
C GLU A 63 -0.54 -4.94 -3.40
N LYS A 64 -1.71 -5.14 -4.03
CA LYS A 64 -1.97 -6.26 -4.94
C LYS A 64 -2.22 -5.76 -6.35
N PHE A 65 -1.67 -6.47 -7.34
CA PHE A 65 -1.93 -6.20 -8.75
C PHE A 65 -3.06 -7.10 -9.26
N TYR A 66 -4.03 -6.48 -9.93
CA TYR A 66 -5.08 -7.17 -10.67
C TYR A 66 -4.81 -6.97 -12.16
N SER A 67 -4.84 -8.05 -12.93
CA SER A 67 -4.78 -8.03 -14.40
C SER A 67 -6.07 -7.51 -15.03
#